data_AF-A9XYH7-F1
#
_entry.id   AF-A9XYH7-F1
#
_cell.length_a   1.000
_cell.length_b   1.000
_cell.length_c   1.000
_cell.angle_alpha   90.00
_cell.angle_beta   90.00
_cell.angle_gamma   90.00
#
_symmetry.space_group_name_H-M   'P 1'
#
loop_
_entity.id
_entity.type
_entity.pdbx_description
1 polymer ?
#
loop_
_entity_poly.entity_id
_entity_poly.type
_entity_poly.pdbx_seq_one_letter_code
_entity_poly.pdbx_strand_id
1 'polypeptide(L)' 'AIVKKQIAKLKEPSLKCVDLVVTELTNVVRRCTDKMSCYPRLREESDNVITTYIREREQSTKEQLILLVEIQLA' A
#
# COMPACT_ATOMS: atom_id res chain seq x y z
N ALA A 1 -32.09 1.00 2.54
CA ALA A 1 -31.68 2.40 2.24
C ALA A 1 -30.67 3.03 3.22
N ILE A 2 -30.47 2.50 4.45
CA ILE A 2 -29.47 3.03 5.40
C ILE A 2 -28.15 2.25 5.34
N VAL A 3 -28.23 0.92 5.28
CA VAL A 3 -27.04 0.02 5.28
C VAL A 3 -26.11 0.30 4.09
N LYS A 4 -26.65 0.40 2.86
CA LYS A 4 -25.86 0.74 1.66
C LYS A 4 -25.12 2.09 1.81
N LYS A 5 -25.73 3.10 2.46
CA LYS A 5 -25.05 4.39 2.72
C LYS A 5 -23.91 4.27 3.73
N GLN A 6 -24.00 3.36 4.69
CA GLN A 6 -22.91 3.12 5.65
C GLN A 6 -21.77 2.32 5.01
N ILE A 7 -22.09 1.31 4.18
CA ILE A 7 -21.10 0.53 3.44
C ILE A 7 -20.26 1.42 2.52
N ALA A 8 -20.88 2.35 1.78
CA ALA A 8 -20.17 3.26 0.89
C ALA A 8 -19.11 4.12 1.61
N LYS A 9 -19.32 4.44 2.89
CA LYS A 9 -18.36 5.22 3.70
C LYS A 9 -17.11 4.42 4.10
N LEU A 10 -17.09 3.11 3.90
CA LEU A 10 -15.92 2.27 4.23
C LEU A 10 -14.80 2.40 3.20
N LYS A 11 -15.08 2.90 1.99
CA LYS A 11 -14.07 3.03 0.92
C LYS A 11 -12.89 3.90 1.34
N GLU A 12 -13.16 5.13 1.77
CA GLU A 12 -12.13 6.10 2.16
C GLU A 12 -11.24 5.63 3.33
N PRO A 13 -11.76 5.17 4.49
CA PRO A 13 -10.92 4.69 5.58
C PRO A 13 -10.13 3.43 5.21
N SER A 14 -10.65 2.58 4.32
CA SER A 14 -9.92 1.39 3.84
C SER A 14 -8.73 1.78 2.96
N LEU A 15 -8.90 2.76 2.05
CA LEU A 15 -7.80 3.27 1.22
C LEU A 15 -6.73 3.97 2.08
N LYS A 16 -7.15 4.77 3.07
CA LYS A 16 -6.24 5.41 4.01
C LYS A 16 -5.44 4.38 4.83
N CYS A 17 -6.04 3.26 5.20
CA CYS A 17 -5.34 2.17 5.87
C CYS A 17 -4.19 1.63 5.00
N VAL A 18 -4.42 1.43 3.70
CA VAL A 18 -3.37 1.02 2.75
C VAL A 18 -2.25 2.05 2.67
N ASP A 19 -2.56 3.34 2.60
CA ASP A 19 -1.55 4.41 2.55
C ASP A 19 -0.64 4.40 3.79
N LEU A 20 -1.23 4.19 4.97
CA LEU A 20 -0.48 4.10 6.23
C LEU A 20 0.43 2.86 6.25
N VAL A 21 -0.05 1.73 5.74
CA VAL A 21 0.76 0.50 5.62
C VAL A 21 1.92 0.71 4.64
N VAL A 22 1.68 1.31 3.47
CA VAL A 22 2.75 1.62 2.48
C VAL A 22 3.80 2.56 3.04
N THR A 23 3.38 3.55 3.82
CA THR A 23 4.28 4.47 4.53
C THR A 23 5.19 3.70 5.49
N GLU A 24 4.62 2.80 6.31
CA GLU A 24 5.43 2.01 7.24
C GLU A 24 6.31 0.98 6.54
N LEU A 25 5.84 0.35 5.45
CA LEU A 25 6.67 -0.54 4.64
C LEU A 25 7.88 0.22 4.07
N THR A 26 7.69 1.45 3.58
CA THR A 26 8.79 2.28 3.09
C THR A 26 9.79 2.60 4.22
N ASN A 27 9.31 2.87 5.44
CA ASN A 27 10.18 3.06 6.60
C ASN A 27 11.00 1.80 6.92
N VAL A 28 10.38 0.62 6.87
CA VAL A 28 11.07 -0.67 7.07
C VAL A 28 12.13 -0.89 6.00
N VAL A 29 11.81 -0.64 4.72
CA VAL A 29 12.76 -0.76 3.61
C VAL A 29 13.98 0.11 3.84
N ARG A 30 13.79 1.38 4.22
CA ARG A 30 14.91 2.29 4.54
C ARG A 30 15.80 1.75 5.66
N ARG A 31 15.21 1.26 6.77
CA ARG A 31 15.96 0.67 7.89
C ARG A 31 16.75 -0.57 7.46
N CYS A 32 16.22 -1.36 6.52
CA CYS A 32 16.90 -2.53 5.96
C CYS A 32 18.03 -2.12 5.02
N THR A 33 17.82 -1.14 4.13
CA THR A 33 18.81 -0.67 3.16
C THR A 33 19.94 0.12 3.82
N ASP A 34 19.72 0.74 4.98
CA ASP A 34 20.77 1.35 5.81
C ASP A 34 21.85 0.33 6.24
N LYS A 35 21.48 -0.94 6.43
CA LYS A 35 22.44 -2.02 6.74
C LYS A 35 23.30 -2.42 5.54
N MET A 36 22.97 -1.94 4.34
CA MET A 36 23.71 -2.18 3.09
C MET A 36 24.62 -1.00 2.72
N SER A 37 24.86 -0.06 3.65
CA SER A 37 25.64 1.16 3.41
C SER A 37 27.04 0.92 2.83
N CYS A 38 27.67 -0.21 3.13
CA CYS A 38 28.97 -0.61 2.58
C CYS A 38 28.94 -0.92 1.07
N TYR A 39 27.75 -1.13 0.49
CA TYR A 39 27.54 -1.49 -0.92
C TYR A 39 26.53 -0.53 -1.56
N PRO A 40 26.93 0.70 -1.92
CA PRO A 40 25.99 1.76 -2.34
C PRO A 40 25.17 1.39 -3.57
N ARG A 41 25.76 0.70 -4.56
CA ARG A 41 25.04 0.24 -5.75
C ARG A 41 24.00 -0.84 -5.43
N LEU A 42 24.35 -1.80 -4.58
CA LEU A 42 23.41 -2.84 -4.14
C LEU A 42 22.26 -2.24 -3.33
N ARG A 43 22.56 -1.26 -2.47
CA ARG A 43 21.57 -0.53 -1.69
C ARG A 43 20.56 0.17 -2.60
N GLU A 44 21.03 0.93 -3.58
CA GLU A 44 20.18 1.67 -4.53
C GLU A 44 19.30 0.72 -5.35
N GLU A 45 19.87 -0.33 -5.93
CA GLU A 45 19.10 -1.30 -6.70
C GLU A 45 18.06 -2.02 -5.82
N SER A 46 18.42 -2.38 -4.58
CA SER A 46 17.46 -3.00 -3.65
C SER A 46 16.33 -2.05 -3.28
N ASP A 47 16.62 -0.78 -2.99
CA ASP A 47 15.61 0.23 -2.67
C ASP A 47 14.66 0.47 -3.85
N ASN A 48 15.21 0.56 -5.07
CA ASN A 48 14.44 0.73 -6.30
C ASN A 48 13.52 -0.45 -6.59
N VAL A 49 14.03 -1.68 -6.55
CA VAL A 49 13.26 -2.90 -6.83
C VAL A 49 12.13 -3.06 -5.81
N ILE A 50 12.43 -2.89 -4.52
CA ILE A 50 11.43 -3.08 -3.46
C ILE A 50 10.39 -1.95 -3.48
N THR A 51 10.80 -0.69 -3.66
CA THR A 51 9.86 0.44 -3.73
C THR A 51 8.92 0.34 -4.94
N THR A 52 9.44 -0.09 -6.09
CA THR A 52 8.63 -0.31 -7.29
C THR A 52 7.57 -1.39 -7.02
N TYR A 53 7.99 -2.52 -6.45
CA TYR A 53 7.07 -3.59 -6.08
C TYR A 53 5.99 -3.11 -5.10
N ILE A 54 6.35 -2.38 -4.04
CA ILE A 54 5.38 -1.86 -3.07
C ILE A 54 4.31 -0.99 -3.75
N ARG A 55 4.69 -0.10 -4.68
CA ARG A 55 3.74 0.76 -5.41
C ARG A 55 2.79 -0.04 -6.30
N GLU A 56 3.29 -1.05 -7.00
CA GLU A 56 2.46 -1.93 -7.82
C GLU A 56 1.44 -2.69 -6.94
N ARG A 57 1.90 -3.21 -5.79
CA ARG A 57 1.03 -3.91 -4.84
C ARG A 57 0.01 -2.99 -4.18
N GLU A 58 0.38 -1.75 -3.87
CA GLU A 58 -0.52 -0.72 -3.37
C GLU A 58 -1.68 -0.48 -4.34
N GLN A 59 -1.37 -0.23 -5.62
CA GLN A 59 -2.38 0.04 -6.65
C GLN A 59 -3.35 -1.13 -6.79
N SER A 60 -2.84 -2.36 -6.93
CA SER A 60 -3.65 -3.58 -7.04
C SER A 60 -4.54 -3.80 -5.81
N THR A 61 -4.02 -3.52 -4.61
CA THR A 61 -4.78 -3.67 -3.36
C THR A 61 -5.90 -2.64 -3.27
N LYS A 62 -5.63 -1.38 -3.64
CA LYS A 62 -6.65 -0.32 -3.66
C LYS A 62 -7.79 -0.64 -4.62
N GLU A 63 -7.47 -1.14 -5.81
CA GLU A 63 -8.48 -1.58 -6.79
C GLU A 63 -9.34 -2.73 -6.24
N GLN A 64 -8.71 -3.73 -5.61
CA GLN A 64 -9.44 -4.84 -5.00
C GLN A 64 -10.36 -4.37 -3.86
N LEU A 65 -9.92 -3.44 -3.02
CA LEU A 65 -10.76 -2.86 -1.96
C LEU A 65 -11.96 -2.11 -2.52
N ILE A 66 -11.77 -1.35 -3.60
CA ILE A 66 -12.87 -0.64 -4.27
C ILE A 66 -13.90 -1.64 -4.80
N LEU A 67 -13.43 -2.67 -5.50
CA LEU A 67 -14.30 -3.73 -6.04
C LEU A 67 -15.09 -4.44 -4.93
N LEU A 68 -14.45 -4.76 -3.79
CA LEU A 68 -15.13 -5.39 -2.66
C LEU A 68 -16.26 -4.53 -2.09
N VAL A 69 -16.06 -3.21 -2.00
CA VAL A 69 -17.12 -2.27 -1.57
C VAL A 69 -18.23 -2.21 -2.61
N GLU A 70 -17.91 -2.17 -3.90
CA GLU A 70 -18.90 -2.15 -4.98
C GLU A 70 -19.78 -3.41 -4.99
N ILE A 71 -19.19 -4.59 -4.79
CA ILE A 71 -19.91 -5.86 -4.66
C ILE A 71 -20.89 -5.83 -3.48
N GLN A 72 -20.49 -5.25 -2.34
CA GLN A 72 -21.36 -5.12 -1.16
C GLN A 72 -22.48 -4.09 -1.33
N LEU A 73 -22.37 -3.19 -2.31
CA LEU A 73 -23.35 -2.16 -2.63
C LEU A 73 -24.37 -2.58 -3.69
N ALA A 74 -24.06 -3.59 -4.50
CA ALA A 74 -25.01 -4.25 -5.40
C ALA A 74 -26.23 -4.76 -4.61
#